data_AF-A0A9J8CS04-F1
#
_entry.id   AF-A0A9J8CS04-F1
#
_cell.length_a   1.000
_cell.length_b   1.000
_cell.length_c   1.000
_cell.angle_alpha   90.00
_cell.angle_beta   90.00
_cell.angle_gamma   90.00
#
_symmetry.space_group_name_H-M   'P 1'
#
loop_
_entity.id
_entity.type
_entity.pdbx_description
1 polymer ?
#
loop_
_entity_poly.entity_id
_entity_poly.type
_entity_poly.pdbx_seq_one_letter_code
_entity_poly.pdbx_strand_id
1 'polypeptide(L)'
;GFLESPHCGHYAPSMCISAKPTLRRATKIAAAADWLLQCLSQVGAAADISSLLKAFQVYSKAMPLLHNLVVERIQDLRDNKQQEHLRASLETLKKCVSMLHTAMYTTIKHPHSEEAQSAKQYILNQVDSTISEVAGFISALACDEKSLEGVENSRGCIMRLKQAICVLMQNLEENEVHSSEALEKLKEMQQRWSEEMEQLLHACSSIINVKDFVCLA
;
A
#
# COMPACT_ATOMS: atom_id res chain seq x y z
N GLY A 1 50.03 22.08 25.90
CA GLY A 1 48.75 22.70 26.24
C GLY A 1 47.92 22.78 24.98
N PHE A 2 46.67 22.32 25.09
CA PHE A 2 45.59 22.33 24.10
C PHE A 2 45.66 21.32 22.95
N LEU A 3 44.79 20.31 23.13
CA LEU A 3 44.23 19.39 22.15
C LEU A 3 43.57 20.16 21.00
N GLU A 4 43.88 19.78 19.77
CA GLU A 4 42.97 19.97 18.64
C GLU A 4 42.12 18.70 18.50
N SER A 5 40.81 18.84 18.76
CA SER A 5 39.81 17.82 18.46
C SER A 5 39.59 17.73 16.95
N PRO A 6 39.51 16.52 16.36
CA PRO A 6 38.96 16.37 15.03
C PRO A 6 37.44 16.50 15.11
N HIS A 7 36.92 17.44 14.33
CA HIS A 7 35.50 17.68 14.09
C HIS A 7 34.72 16.39 13.88
N CYS A 8 33.67 16.20 14.70
CA CYS A 8 32.57 15.29 14.41
C CYS A 8 32.03 15.57 13.01
N GLY A 9 32.39 14.70 12.06
CA GLY A 9 31.69 14.57 10.80
C GLY A 9 30.24 14.24 11.10
N HIS A 10 29.36 15.22 10.90
CA HIS A 10 27.93 15.02 10.81
C HIS A 10 27.67 14.04 9.65
N TYR A 11 27.50 12.76 9.97
CA TYR A 11 26.90 11.83 9.03
C TYR A 11 25.42 12.21 8.92
N ALA A 12 25.09 12.81 7.78
CA ALA A 12 23.73 13.06 7.36
C ALA A 12 22.90 11.78 7.53
N PRO A 13 21.64 11.88 8.01
CA PRO A 13 20.76 10.74 8.01
C PRO A 13 20.61 10.29 6.56
N SER A 14 20.98 9.05 6.27
CA SER A 14 20.66 8.37 5.01
C SER A 14 19.16 8.50 4.82
N MET A 15 18.78 9.51 4.03
CA MET A 15 17.40 9.77 3.67
C MET A 15 16.87 8.49 3.03
N CYS A 16 15.81 7.94 3.63
CA CYS A 16 14.94 6.96 3.02
C CYS A 16 14.26 7.58 1.79
N ILE A 17 15.01 7.80 0.71
CA ILE A 17 14.47 8.21 -0.59
C ILE A 17 14.20 6.94 -1.38
N SER A 18 13.19 6.20 -0.95
CA SER A 18 12.47 5.31 -1.84
C SER A 18 11.11 4.99 -1.24
N ALA A 19 10.26 6.00 -1.06
CA ALA A 19 8.83 5.74 -1.14
C ALA A 19 8.57 5.31 -2.59
N LYS A 20 8.77 4.01 -2.87
CA LYS A 20 8.86 3.42 -4.21
C LYS A 20 7.62 3.76 -5.07
N PRO A 21 7.77 3.80 -6.41
CA PRO A 21 6.69 4.09 -7.36
C PRO A 21 5.40 3.28 -7.11
N THR A 22 5.50 2.09 -6.52
CA THR A 22 4.37 1.19 -6.24
C THR A 22 3.47 1.70 -5.11
N LEU A 23 4.03 2.13 -3.97
CA LEU A 23 3.24 2.67 -2.86
C LEU A 23 2.51 3.95 -3.28
N ARG A 24 3.22 4.84 -3.99
CA ARG A 24 2.64 6.06 -4.55
C ARG A 24 1.51 5.76 -5.54
N ARG A 25 1.61 4.68 -6.32
CA ARG A 25 0.54 4.24 -7.24
C ARG A 25 -0.66 3.68 -6.48
N ALA A 26 -0.45 2.85 -5.46
CA ALA A 26 -1.53 2.34 -4.61
C ALA A 26 -2.30 3.46 -3.91
N THR A 27 -1.62 4.48 -3.37
CA THR A 27 -2.29 5.65 -2.76
C THR A 27 -3.11 6.45 -3.78
N LYS A 28 -2.65 6.59 -5.02
CA LYS A 28 -3.43 7.24 -6.09
C LYS A 28 -4.69 6.46 -6.44
N ILE A 29 -4.59 5.12 -6.48
CA ILE A 29 -5.73 4.24 -6.75
C ILE A 29 -6.76 4.35 -5.62
N ALA A 30 -6.30 4.31 -4.36
CA ALA A 30 -7.17 4.50 -3.19
C ALA A 30 -7.89 5.85 -3.25
N ALA A 31 -7.17 6.95 -3.51
CA ALA A 31 -7.78 8.27 -3.64
C ALA A 31 -8.80 8.36 -4.79
N ALA A 32 -8.53 7.70 -5.93
CA ALA A 32 -9.48 7.62 -7.04
C ALA A 32 -10.73 6.80 -6.69
N ALA A 33 -10.56 5.72 -5.92
CA ALA A 33 -11.65 4.89 -5.41
C ALA A 33 -12.53 5.69 -4.44
N ASP A 34 -11.94 6.38 -3.46
CA ASP A 34 -12.65 7.24 -2.52
C ASP A 34 -13.45 8.33 -3.24
N TRP A 35 -12.84 8.96 -4.23
CA TRP A 35 -13.54 9.97 -5.04
C TRP A 35 -14.70 9.35 -5.83
N LEU A 36 -14.53 8.15 -6.39
CA LEU A 36 -15.61 7.46 -7.10
C LEU A 36 -16.75 7.05 -6.17
N LEU A 37 -16.46 6.62 -4.94
CA LEU A 37 -17.46 6.34 -3.90
C LEU A 37 -18.23 7.61 -3.50
N GLN A 38 -17.56 8.74 -3.37
CA GLN A 38 -18.23 10.03 -3.15
C GLN A 38 -19.16 10.40 -4.31
N CYS A 39 -18.73 10.17 -5.55
CA CYS A 39 -19.58 10.37 -6.73
C CYS A 39 -20.79 9.43 -6.73
N LEU A 40 -20.59 8.16 -6.36
CA LEU A 40 -21.66 7.16 -6.24
C LEU A 40 -22.71 7.57 -5.21
N SER A 41 -22.28 8.11 -4.06
CA SER A 41 -23.18 8.65 -3.03
C SER A 41 -24.04 9.78 -3.58
N GLN A 42 -23.46 10.71 -4.35
CA GLN A 42 -24.21 11.79 -5.01
C GLN A 42 -25.23 11.26 -6.03
N VAL A 43 -24.84 10.25 -6.82
CA VAL A 43 -25.76 9.57 -7.75
C VAL A 43 -26.92 8.94 -6.97
N GLY A 44 -26.64 8.21 -5.90
CA GLY A 44 -27.65 7.58 -5.05
C GLY A 44 -28.59 8.56 -4.36
N ALA A 45 -28.12 9.78 -4.05
CA ALA A 45 -28.90 10.84 -3.40
C ALA A 45 -29.75 11.70 -4.37
N ALA A 46 -29.58 11.54 -5.69
CA ALA A 46 -30.33 12.32 -6.68
C ALA A 46 -31.84 12.08 -6.56
N ALA A 47 -32.60 13.17 -6.36
CA ALA A 47 -34.05 13.14 -6.17
C ALA A 47 -34.82 13.46 -7.46
N ASP A 48 -34.15 14.05 -8.45
CA ASP A 48 -34.74 14.46 -9.73
C ASP A 48 -33.76 14.22 -10.89
N ILE A 49 -34.28 14.24 -12.12
CA ILE A 49 -33.49 13.92 -13.32
C ILE A 49 -32.34 14.93 -13.54
N SER A 50 -32.52 16.21 -13.19
CA SER A 50 -31.49 17.23 -13.36
C SER A 50 -30.32 16.99 -12.40
N SER A 51 -30.62 16.72 -11.12
CA SER A 51 -29.63 16.32 -10.11
C SER A 51 -28.93 15.01 -10.49
N LEU A 52 -29.68 14.04 -11.04
CA LEU A 52 -29.14 12.77 -11.50
C LEU A 52 -28.12 12.97 -12.63
N LEU A 53 -28.46 13.73 -13.68
CA LEU A 53 -27.58 13.97 -14.81
C LEU A 53 -26.28 14.68 -14.39
N LYS A 54 -26.37 15.64 -13.46
CA LYS A 54 -25.18 16.30 -12.90
C LYS A 54 -24.29 15.33 -12.14
N ALA A 55 -24.86 14.51 -11.25
CA ALA A 55 -24.11 13.52 -10.49
C ALA A 55 -23.48 12.47 -11.41
N PHE A 56 -24.23 11.97 -12.39
CA PHE A 56 -23.73 11.02 -13.39
C PHE A 56 -22.60 11.59 -14.23
N GLN A 57 -22.66 12.88 -14.60
CA GLN A 57 -21.59 13.52 -15.37
C GLN A 57 -20.26 13.50 -14.61
N VAL A 58 -20.28 13.73 -13.29
CA VAL A 58 -19.08 13.65 -12.45
C VAL A 58 -18.64 12.19 -12.29
N TYR A 59 -19.56 11.29 -11.99
CA TYR A 59 -19.30 9.85 -11.87
C TYR A 59 -18.65 9.25 -13.14
N SER A 60 -19.16 9.59 -14.32
CA SER A 60 -18.63 9.14 -15.61
C SER A 60 -17.22 9.70 -15.92
N LYS A 61 -16.79 10.77 -15.24
CA LYS A 61 -15.40 11.27 -15.31
C LYS A 61 -14.49 10.59 -14.28
N ALA A 62 -15.03 10.22 -13.12
CA ALA A 62 -14.27 9.53 -12.07
C ALA A 62 -13.97 8.07 -12.41
N MET A 63 -14.93 7.36 -13.02
CA MET A 63 -14.78 5.93 -13.36
C MET A 63 -13.55 5.64 -14.25
N PRO A 64 -13.31 6.37 -15.37
CA PRO A 64 -12.12 6.15 -16.20
C PRO A 64 -10.79 6.38 -15.48
N LEU A 65 -10.75 7.29 -14.51
CA LEU A 65 -9.54 7.54 -13.73
C LEU A 65 -9.16 6.29 -12.92
N LEU A 66 -10.12 5.73 -12.17
CA LEU A 66 -9.90 4.50 -11.42
C LEU A 66 -9.55 3.34 -12.37
N HIS A 67 -10.32 3.17 -13.44
CA HIS A 67 -10.10 2.10 -14.42
C HIS A 67 -8.67 2.12 -14.99
N ASN A 68 -8.19 3.29 -15.45
CA ASN A 68 -6.88 3.39 -16.06
C ASN A 68 -5.75 3.13 -15.06
N LEU A 69 -5.85 3.66 -13.84
CA LEU A 69 -4.85 3.41 -12.80
C LEU A 69 -4.79 1.92 -12.41
N VAL A 70 -5.94 1.24 -12.36
CA VAL A 70 -6.00 -0.21 -12.08
C VAL A 70 -5.45 -1.01 -13.27
N VAL A 71 -5.73 -0.62 -14.51
CA VAL A 71 -5.16 -1.26 -15.71
C VAL A 71 -3.64 -1.13 -15.75
N GLU A 72 -3.10 0.07 -15.47
CA GLU A 72 -1.65 0.27 -15.31
C GLU A 72 -1.09 -0.65 -14.22
N ARG A 73 -1.77 -0.75 -13.06
CA ARG A 73 -1.33 -1.66 -11.99
C ARG A 73 -1.35 -3.11 -12.42
N ILE A 74 -2.38 -3.57 -13.13
CA ILE A 74 -2.48 -4.93 -13.67
C ILE A 74 -1.26 -5.27 -14.55
N GLN A 75 -0.77 -4.31 -15.34
CA GLN A 75 0.41 -4.51 -16.20
C GLN A 75 1.71 -4.69 -15.40
N ASP A 76 1.81 -4.11 -14.20
CA ASP A 76 2.96 -4.29 -13.32
C ASP A 76 2.93 -5.59 -12.52
N LEU A 77 1.75 -6.19 -12.33
CA LEU A 77 1.59 -7.39 -11.51
C LEU A 77 2.19 -8.61 -12.20
N ARG A 78 2.92 -9.42 -11.45
CA ARG A 78 3.50 -10.67 -11.96
C ARG A 78 2.54 -11.87 -11.89
N ASP A 79 1.61 -11.85 -10.94
CA ASP A 79 0.67 -12.94 -10.70
C ASP A 79 -0.57 -12.82 -11.60
N ASN A 80 -0.74 -13.77 -12.52
CA ASN A 80 -1.87 -13.82 -13.46
C ASN A 80 -3.23 -13.93 -12.75
N LYS A 81 -3.33 -14.62 -11.60
CA LYS A 81 -4.59 -14.73 -10.86
C LYS A 81 -5.01 -13.39 -10.28
N GLN A 82 -4.05 -12.62 -9.75
CA GLN A 82 -4.30 -11.27 -9.25
C GLN A 82 -4.72 -10.33 -10.38
N GLN A 83 -4.08 -10.44 -11.54
CA GLN A 83 -4.48 -9.68 -12.73
C GLN A 83 -5.90 -10.02 -13.19
N GLU A 84 -6.25 -11.30 -13.28
CA GLU A 84 -7.60 -11.76 -13.68
C GLU A 84 -8.68 -11.27 -12.72
N HIS A 85 -8.43 -11.34 -11.41
CA HIS A 85 -9.34 -10.85 -10.39
C HIS A 85 -9.64 -9.35 -10.54
N LEU A 86 -8.61 -8.52 -10.73
CA LEU A 86 -8.77 -7.08 -10.96
C LEU A 86 -9.49 -6.79 -12.29
N ARG A 87 -9.17 -7.52 -13.37
CA ARG A 87 -9.88 -7.39 -14.65
C ARG A 87 -11.37 -7.73 -14.50
N ALA A 88 -11.70 -8.82 -13.82
CA ALA A 88 -13.09 -9.19 -13.56
C ALA A 88 -13.84 -8.11 -12.78
N SER A 89 -13.20 -7.52 -11.77
CA SER A 89 -13.77 -6.41 -10.99
C SER A 89 -14.03 -5.17 -11.85
N LEU A 90 -13.10 -4.80 -12.73
CA LEU A 90 -13.28 -3.69 -13.68
C LEU A 90 -14.43 -3.96 -14.67
N GLU A 91 -14.60 -5.19 -15.14
CA GLU A 91 -15.72 -5.55 -16.02
C GLU A 91 -17.06 -5.49 -15.29
N THR A 92 -17.12 -5.88 -14.02
CA THR A 92 -18.31 -5.70 -13.16
C THR A 92 -18.64 -4.22 -13.03
N LEU A 93 -17.66 -3.36 -12.74
CA LEU A 93 -17.86 -1.92 -12.63
C LEU A 93 -18.40 -1.30 -13.92
N LYS A 94 -17.88 -1.70 -15.10
CA LYS A 94 -18.39 -1.23 -16.40
C LYS A 94 -19.85 -1.57 -16.61
N LYS A 95 -20.27 -2.81 -16.31
CA LYS A 95 -21.67 -3.25 -16.43
C LYS A 95 -22.58 -2.46 -15.49
N CYS A 96 -22.10 -2.15 -14.29
CA CYS A 96 -22.89 -1.42 -13.32
C CYS A 96 -23.20 0.02 -13.73
N VAL A 97 -22.42 0.65 -14.63
CA VAL A 97 -22.68 2.04 -15.06
C VAL A 97 -24.07 2.19 -15.68
N SER A 98 -24.43 1.32 -16.63
CA SER A 98 -25.73 1.37 -17.31
C SER A 98 -26.87 0.90 -16.41
N MET A 99 -26.61 -0.08 -15.55
CA MET A 99 -27.56 -0.57 -14.55
C MET A 99 -27.88 0.50 -13.51
N LEU A 100 -26.87 1.24 -13.05
CA LEU A 100 -27.02 2.32 -12.09
C LEU A 100 -27.86 3.46 -12.70
N HIS A 101 -27.61 3.83 -13.95
CA HIS A 101 -28.40 4.86 -14.63
C HIS A 101 -29.87 4.44 -14.72
N THR A 102 -30.12 3.20 -15.17
CA THR A 102 -31.47 2.66 -15.31
C THR A 102 -32.19 2.57 -13.97
N ALA A 103 -31.53 2.03 -12.94
CA ALA A 103 -32.09 1.89 -11.61
C ALA A 103 -32.47 3.25 -11.02
N MET A 104 -31.55 4.22 -11.05
CA MET A 104 -31.80 5.57 -10.56
C MET A 104 -32.92 6.28 -11.32
N TYR A 105 -32.90 6.22 -12.65
CA TYR A 105 -33.93 6.83 -13.49
C TYR A 105 -35.31 6.24 -13.18
N THR A 106 -35.39 4.91 -13.04
CA THR A 106 -36.64 4.20 -12.74
C THR A 106 -37.18 4.57 -11.36
N THR A 107 -36.31 4.64 -10.33
CA THR A 107 -36.73 5.08 -8.99
C THR A 107 -37.26 6.52 -9.00
N ILE A 108 -36.66 7.43 -9.76
CA ILE A 108 -37.14 8.82 -9.87
C ILE A 108 -38.50 8.88 -10.58
N LYS A 109 -38.70 8.07 -11.63
CA LYS A 109 -39.98 8.01 -12.36
C LYS A 109 -41.09 7.28 -11.60
N HIS A 110 -40.72 6.32 -10.76
CA HIS A 110 -41.65 5.48 -10.00
C HIS A 110 -41.24 5.42 -8.51
N PRO A 111 -41.39 6.51 -7.74
CA PRO A 111 -40.87 6.59 -6.37
C PRO A 111 -41.48 5.57 -5.39
N HIS A 112 -42.69 5.08 -5.68
CA HIS A 112 -43.44 4.15 -4.84
C HIS A 112 -43.27 2.67 -5.25
N SER A 113 -42.46 2.35 -6.26
CA SER A 113 -42.18 0.95 -6.61
C SER A 113 -41.09 0.40 -5.69
N GLU A 114 -41.44 -0.63 -4.93
CA GLU A 114 -40.51 -1.34 -4.05
C GLU A 114 -39.42 -2.06 -4.87
N GLU A 115 -39.77 -2.56 -6.05
CA GLU A 115 -38.82 -3.21 -6.97
C GLU A 115 -37.78 -2.20 -7.47
N ALA A 116 -38.21 -0.99 -7.84
CA ALA A 116 -37.29 0.06 -8.29
C ALA A 116 -36.34 0.51 -7.16
N GLN A 117 -36.84 0.61 -5.92
CA GLN A 117 -36.01 0.95 -4.77
C GLN A 117 -35.02 -0.18 -4.43
N SER A 118 -35.48 -1.43 -4.47
CA SER A 118 -34.65 -2.62 -4.22
C SER A 118 -33.54 -2.75 -5.27
N ALA A 119 -33.87 -2.56 -6.56
CA ALA A 119 -32.90 -2.59 -7.64
C ALA A 119 -31.85 -1.47 -7.48
N LYS A 120 -32.28 -0.25 -7.12
CA LYS A 120 -31.36 0.87 -6.81
C LYS A 120 -30.39 0.48 -5.69
N GLN A 121 -30.90 -0.02 -4.57
CA GLN A 121 -30.06 -0.36 -3.43
C GLN A 121 -29.06 -1.48 -3.76
N TYR A 122 -29.52 -2.51 -4.46
CA TYR A 122 -28.67 -3.62 -4.89
C TYR A 122 -27.52 -3.13 -5.77
N ILE A 123 -27.79 -2.30 -6.77
CA ILE A 123 -26.74 -1.80 -7.67
C ILE A 123 -25.79 -0.84 -6.97
N LEU A 124 -26.29 0.04 -6.09
CA LEU A 124 -25.42 0.92 -5.29
C LEU A 124 -24.46 0.10 -4.43
N ASN A 125 -24.97 -0.90 -3.70
CA ASN A 125 -24.16 -1.78 -2.87
C ASN A 125 -23.15 -2.58 -3.69
N GLN A 126 -23.56 -3.08 -4.86
CA GLN A 126 -22.66 -3.85 -5.72
C GLN A 126 -21.49 -2.99 -6.20
N VAL A 127 -21.75 -1.76 -6.63
CA VAL A 127 -20.70 -0.82 -7.08
C VAL A 127 -19.79 -0.44 -5.92
N ASP A 128 -20.36 -0.11 -4.76
CA ASP A 128 -19.63 0.26 -3.55
C ASP A 128 -18.67 -0.86 -3.09
N SER A 129 -19.20 -2.09 -2.98
CA SER A 129 -18.41 -3.28 -2.62
C SER A 129 -17.28 -3.52 -3.61
N THR A 130 -17.57 -3.49 -4.91
CA THR A 130 -16.54 -3.75 -5.92
C THR A 130 -15.45 -2.66 -5.94
N ILE A 131 -15.79 -1.38 -5.73
CA ILE A 131 -14.77 -0.32 -5.62
C ILE A 131 -13.91 -0.52 -4.37
N SER A 132 -14.55 -0.82 -3.23
CA SER A 132 -13.88 -1.04 -1.95
C SER A 132 -12.97 -2.26 -1.99
N GLU A 133 -13.42 -3.35 -2.61
CA GLU A 133 -12.63 -4.57 -2.84
C GLU A 133 -11.39 -4.28 -3.69
N VAL A 134 -11.52 -3.55 -4.81
CA VAL A 134 -10.38 -3.18 -5.66
C VAL A 134 -9.37 -2.33 -4.89
N ALA A 135 -9.82 -1.32 -4.16
CA ALA A 135 -8.94 -0.45 -3.39
C ALA A 135 -8.24 -1.20 -2.26
N GLY A 136 -8.98 -2.05 -1.53
CA GLY A 136 -8.46 -2.88 -0.45
C GLY A 136 -7.44 -3.90 -0.95
N PHE A 137 -7.75 -4.60 -2.04
CA PHE A 137 -6.86 -5.57 -2.65
C PHE A 137 -5.53 -4.93 -3.09
N ILE A 138 -5.58 -3.79 -3.77
CA ILE A 138 -4.38 -3.09 -4.24
C ILE A 138 -3.56 -2.54 -3.06
N SER A 139 -4.22 -2.08 -2.00
CA SER A 139 -3.56 -1.62 -0.79
C SER A 139 -2.85 -2.77 -0.07
N ALA A 140 -3.49 -3.94 0.02
CA ALA A 140 -2.88 -5.14 0.59
C ALA A 140 -1.62 -5.56 -0.19
N LEU A 141 -1.68 -5.60 -1.52
CA LEU A 141 -0.52 -5.90 -2.36
C LEU A 141 0.65 -4.91 -2.14
N ALA A 142 0.35 -3.64 -1.91
CA ALA A 142 1.37 -2.63 -1.63
C ALA A 142 1.99 -2.79 -0.23
N CYS A 143 1.22 -3.24 0.75
CA CYS A 143 1.72 -3.56 2.10
C CYS A 143 2.68 -4.76 2.07
N ASP A 144 2.35 -5.81 1.32
CA ASP A 144 3.21 -6.98 1.17
C ASP A 144 4.55 -6.61 0.51
N GLU A 145 4.51 -5.80 -0.56
CA GLU A 145 5.70 -5.33 -1.26
C GLU A 145 6.60 -4.45 -0.36
N LYS A 146 5.99 -3.55 0.44
CA LYS A 146 6.71 -2.70 1.40
C LYS A 146 7.36 -3.53 2.51
N SER A 147 6.66 -4.54 3.01
CA SER A 147 7.16 -5.40 4.08
C SER A 147 8.32 -6.27 3.57
N LEU A 148 8.21 -6.80 2.34
CA LEU A 148 9.28 -7.55 1.68
C LEU A 148 10.54 -6.69 1.51
N GLU A 149 10.38 -5.44 1.08
CA GLU A 149 11.50 -4.48 1.03
C GLU A 149 12.14 -4.25 2.41
N GLY A 150 11.33 -4.13 3.47
CA GLY A 150 11.83 -4.02 4.84
C GLY A 150 12.75 -5.19 5.20
N VAL A 151 12.33 -6.42 4.89
CA VAL A 151 13.14 -7.63 5.10
C VAL A 151 14.44 -7.59 4.29
N GLU A 152 14.39 -7.20 3.01
CA GLU A 152 15.58 -7.11 2.16
C GLU A 152 16.58 -6.06 2.66
N ASN A 153 16.07 -4.91 3.13
CA ASN A 153 16.88 -3.84 3.70
C ASN A 153 17.58 -4.30 4.99
N SER A 154 16.84 -4.91 5.92
CA SER A 154 17.41 -5.45 7.17
C SER A 154 18.44 -6.55 6.87
N ARG A 155 18.20 -7.42 5.88
CA ARG A 155 19.20 -8.40 5.43
C ARG A 155 20.51 -7.72 5.00
N GLY A 156 20.40 -6.63 4.22
CA GLY A 156 21.56 -5.84 3.81
C GLY A 156 22.29 -5.19 4.98
N CYS A 157 21.56 -4.67 5.97
CA CYS A 157 22.13 -4.10 7.19
C CYS A 157 22.85 -5.14 8.04
N ILE A 158 22.22 -6.30 8.27
CA ILE A 158 22.80 -7.43 8.99
C ILE A 158 24.10 -7.92 8.33
N MET A 159 24.15 -8.03 7.00
CA MET A 159 25.37 -8.41 6.29
C MET A 159 26.50 -7.39 6.48
N ARG A 160 26.18 -6.08 6.44
CA ARG A 160 27.16 -5.02 6.70
C ARG A 160 27.65 -5.03 8.14
N LEU A 161 26.76 -5.24 9.12
CA LEU A 161 27.13 -5.39 10.53
C LEU A 161 28.05 -6.60 10.74
N LYS A 162 27.71 -7.75 10.16
CA LYS A 162 28.56 -8.95 10.20
C LYS A 162 29.96 -8.67 9.66
N GLN A 163 30.06 -8.00 8.50
CA GLN A 163 31.36 -7.65 7.91
C GLN A 163 32.15 -6.69 8.80
N ALA A 164 31.50 -5.69 9.39
CA ALA A 164 32.14 -4.73 10.30
C ALA A 164 32.68 -5.41 11.56
N ILE A 165 31.93 -6.38 12.12
CA ILE A 165 32.39 -7.21 13.25
C ILE A 165 33.61 -8.03 12.83
N CYS A 166 33.59 -8.67 11.65
CA CYS A 166 34.75 -9.42 11.15
C CYS A 166 36.02 -8.56 11.03
N VAL A 167 35.90 -7.34 10.51
CA VAL A 167 37.03 -6.40 10.41
C VAL A 167 37.52 -5.99 11.80
N LEU A 168 36.61 -5.71 12.74
CA LEU A 168 36.99 -5.37 14.11
C LEU A 168 37.75 -6.51 14.81
N MET A 169 37.34 -7.76 14.59
CA MET A 169 38.05 -8.93 15.11
C MET A 169 39.46 -9.07 14.52
N GLN A 170 39.63 -8.84 13.22
CA GLN A 170 40.95 -8.90 12.57
C GLN A 170 41.90 -7.83 13.12
N ASN A 171 41.43 -6.58 13.25
CA ASN A 171 42.25 -5.49 13.78
C ASN A 171 42.65 -5.69 15.25
N LEU A 172 41.84 -6.43 16.02
CA LEU A 172 42.16 -6.82 17.39
C LEU A 172 43.25 -7.90 17.44
N GLU A 173 43.26 -8.83 16.48
CA GLU A 173 44.31 -9.85 16.35
C GLU A 173 45.65 -9.24 15.92
N GLU A 174 45.63 -8.19 15.09
CA GLU A 174 46.82 -7.51 14.57
C GLU A 174 47.40 -6.44 15.53
N ASN A 175 46.83 -6.26 16.74
CA ASN A 175 47.17 -5.21 17.73
C ASN A 175 47.08 -3.76 17.19
N GLU A 176 46.34 -3.52 16.10
CA GLU A 176 46.24 -2.21 15.47
C GLU A 176 45.30 -1.24 16.21
N VAL A 177 44.44 -1.74 17.11
CA VAL A 177 43.43 -0.93 17.82
C VAL A 177 43.56 -1.12 19.34
N HIS A 178 43.49 -0.02 20.10
CA HIS A 178 43.43 -0.08 21.56
C HIS A 178 42.11 -0.73 22.03
N SER A 179 42.22 -1.68 22.96
CA SER A 179 41.08 -2.48 23.49
C SER A 179 39.86 -1.64 23.93
N SER A 180 40.08 -0.42 24.44
CA SER A 180 38.99 0.49 24.82
C SER A 180 38.20 1.04 23.63
N GLU A 181 38.86 1.33 22.49
CA GLU A 181 38.20 1.84 21.28
C GLU A 181 37.43 0.73 20.56
N ALA A 182 37.97 -0.48 20.55
CA ALA A 182 37.29 -1.64 20.00
C ALA A 182 36.02 -2.00 20.79
N LEU A 183 36.04 -1.84 22.12
CA LEU A 183 34.88 -2.08 22.96
C LEU A 183 33.72 -1.12 22.66
N GLU A 184 34.01 0.16 22.45
CA GLU A 184 32.98 1.16 22.09
C GLU A 184 32.38 0.86 20.71
N LYS A 185 33.21 0.54 19.70
CA LYS A 185 32.73 0.11 18.38
C LYS A 185 31.85 -1.13 18.46
N LEU A 186 32.19 -2.10 19.33
CA LEU A 186 31.37 -3.30 19.52
C LEU A 186 30.00 -2.98 20.13
N LYS A 187 29.94 -2.06 21.11
CA LYS A 187 28.66 -1.61 21.70
C LYS A 187 27.78 -0.91 20.67
N GLU A 188 28.35 -0.03 19.85
CA GLU A 188 27.61 0.61 18.75
C GLU A 188 27.06 -0.43 17.76
N MET A 189 27.86 -1.44 17.41
CA MET A 189 27.43 -2.52 16.53
C MET A 189 26.33 -3.38 17.17
N GLN A 190 26.40 -3.65 18.47
CA GLN A 190 25.37 -4.38 19.22
C GLN A 190 24.05 -3.60 19.26
N GLN A 191 24.10 -2.29 19.52
CA GLN A 191 22.92 -1.44 19.52
C GLN A 191 22.24 -1.45 18.15
N ARG A 192 23.02 -1.26 17.08
CA ARG A 192 22.52 -1.32 15.70
C ARG A 192 21.94 -2.68 15.34
N TRP A 193 22.54 -3.77 15.81
CA TRP A 193 21.99 -5.11 15.65
C TRP A 193 20.61 -5.22 16.30
N SER A 194 20.45 -4.72 17.53
CA SER A 194 19.17 -4.76 18.25
C SER A 194 18.07 -4.01 17.49
N GLU A 195 18.38 -2.81 17.01
CA GLU A 195 17.43 -1.99 16.23
C GLU A 195 17.03 -2.65 14.90
N GLU A 196 17.98 -3.26 14.19
CA GLU A 196 17.71 -3.97 12.94
C GLU A 196 16.87 -5.24 13.18
N MET A 197 17.07 -5.94 14.30
CA MET A 197 16.26 -7.10 14.64
C MET A 197 14.82 -6.73 14.97
N GLU A 198 14.58 -5.59 15.62
CA GLU A 198 13.22 -5.08 15.88
C GLU A 198 12.52 -4.66 14.59
N GLN A 199 13.23 -3.97 13.69
CA GLN A 199 12.70 -3.60 12.37
C GLN A 199 12.38 -4.83 11.51
N LEU A 200 13.28 -5.83 11.51
CA LEU A 200 13.08 -7.09 10.80
C LEU A 200 11.86 -7.84 11.35
N LEU A 201 11.70 -7.90 12.66
CA LEU A 201 10.54 -8.53 13.30
C LEU A 201 9.24 -7.86 12.85
N HIS A 202 9.18 -6.52 12.89
CA HIS A 202 8.01 -5.76 12.45
C HIS A 202 7.68 -6.02 10.96
N ALA A 203 8.69 -6.05 10.09
CA ALA A 203 8.51 -6.34 8.67
C ALA A 203 8.00 -7.78 8.44
N CYS A 204 8.56 -8.76 9.13
CA CYS A 204 8.14 -10.16 9.04
C CYS A 204 6.73 -10.39 9.59
N SER A 205 6.35 -9.77 10.70
CA SER A 205 5.00 -9.85 11.27
C SER A 205 3.93 -9.27 10.35
N SER A 206 4.31 -8.40 9.42
CA SER A 206 3.40 -7.83 8.43
C SER A 206 3.17 -8.74 7.22
N ILE A 207 4.10 -9.70 6.96
CA ILE A 207 4.03 -10.66 5.84
C ILE A 207 3.39 -11.97 6.30
N ILE A 208 3.79 -12.45 7.49
CA ILE A 208 3.35 -13.73 8.00
C ILE A 208 2.05 -13.52 8.76
N ASN A 209 0.95 -13.96 8.19
CA ASN A 209 -0.31 -14.00 8.91
C ASN A 209 -0.15 -14.96 10.10
N VAL A 210 -0.61 -14.57 11.29
CA VAL A 210 -0.51 -15.40 12.52
C VAL A 210 -1.07 -16.81 12.28
N LYS A 211 -2.07 -16.93 11.40
CA LYS A 211 -2.63 -18.22 10.97
C LYS A 211 -1.64 -19.11 10.20
N ASP A 212 -0.80 -18.54 9.35
CA ASP A 212 0.19 -19.30 8.57
C ASP A 212 1.34 -19.79 9.45
N PHE A 213 1.69 -19.04 10.50
CA PHE A 213 2.70 -19.45 11.48
C PHE A 213 2.23 -20.61 12.37
N VAL A 214 0.94 -20.62 12.76
CA VAL A 214 0.34 -21.72 13.54
C VAL A 214 0.20 -22.99 12.71
N CYS A 215 0.08 -22.89 11.38
CA CYS A 215 0.04 -24.06 10.50
C CYS A 215 1.43 -24.68 10.20
N LEU A 216 2.52 -24.01 10.59
CA LEU A 216 3.89 -24.51 10.43
C LEU A 216 4.46 -25.16 11.70
N ALA A 217 3.72 -25.12 12.83
CA ALA A 217 4.06 -25.74 14.10
C ALA A 217 3.29 -27.07 14.29
#